data_AF-A0A2R4C954-F1
#
_entry.id   AF-A0A2R4C954-F1
#
_cell.length_a   1.000
_cell.length_b   1.000
_cell.length_c   1.000
_cell.angle_alpha   90.00
_cell.angle_beta   90.00
_cell.angle_gamma   90.00
#
_symmetry.space_group_name_H-M   'P 1'
#
loop_
_entity.id
_entity.type
_entity.pdbx_description
1 polymer ?
#
loop_
_entity_poly.entity_id
_entity_poly.type
_entity_poly.pdbx_seq_one_letter_code
_entity_poly.pdbx_strand_id
1 'polypeptide(L)'
;MIMSKSLLRSCLLPLLAAIPLCVSAAPVTITTTVSGAVRTWDHDAIILDELGMWQDFETLPYQMTVQSTFDPAVIHGISDGDGVRYDRTYVSVLFTVGEMTYKKEKFGTTTILSTPTEFRHSVEALPWLSFHTWFNAPQGPLNGDYLAPRQLSHSSEEAGVISARYDSMAPEHHIVSWLTTSGTTSTVSITSAVPEPGQWAMLGVGLLMVSAVARRATRGHGSVRA
;
A
#
# COMPACT_ATOMS: atom_id res chain seq x y z
N MET A 1 35.28 -9.69 43.46
CA MET A 1 35.63 -9.23 42.09
C MET A 1 34.67 -8.09 41.74
N ILE A 2 35.10 -6.84 41.92
CA ILE A 2 34.24 -5.66 41.81
C ILE A 2 34.41 -5.10 40.38
N MET A 3 33.44 -5.36 39.50
CA MET A 3 33.38 -4.74 38.18
C MET A 3 33.29 -3.22 38.34
N SER A 4 34.21 -2.48 37.71
CA SER A 4 34.26 -1.02 37.85
C SER A 4 33.02 -0.39 37.20
N LYS A 5 32.35 0.53 37.91
CA LYS A 5 31.13 1.23 37.46
C LYS A 5 31.32 2.01 36.13
N SER A 6 32.57 2.20 35.68
CA SER A 6 32.88 2.91 34.43
C SER A 6 32.65 2.06 33.17
N LEU A 7 32.87 0.74 33.23
CA LEU A 7 32.67 -0.17 32.10
C LEU A 7 31.19 -0.33 31.74
N LEU A 8 30.31 -0.28 32.74
CA LEU A 8 28.85 -0.40 32.57
C LEU A 8 28.25 0.83 31.85
N ARG A 9 28.78 2.05 32.10
CA ARG A 9 28.28 3.28 31.46
C ARG A 9 28.66 3.40 29.99
N SER A 10 29.84 2.94 29.59
CA SER A 10 30.30 3.04 28.19
C SER A 10 29.58 2.09 27.23
N CYS A 11 29.00 1.00 27.71
CA CYS A 11 28.21 0.08 26.87
C CYS A 11 26.73 0.48 26.75
N LEU A 12 26.17 1.20 27.73
CA LEU A 12 24.75 1.58 27.74
C LEU A 12 24.42 2.76 26.80
N LEU A 13 25.35 3.70 26.60
CA LEU A 13 25.16 4.86 25.73
C LEU A 13 24.96 4.51 24.24
N PRO A 14 25.76 3.65 23.60
CA PRO A 14 25.51 3.24 22.21
C PRO A 14 24.25 2.38 22.09
N LEU A 15 23.89 1.60 23.13
CA LEU A 15 22.65 0.83 23.14
C LEU A 15 21.44 1.77 23.17
N LEU A 16 21.44 2.79 24.03
CA LEU A 16 20.38 3.81 24.11
C LEU A 16 20.28 4.69 22.86
N ALA A 17 21.41 4.95 22.18
CA ALA A 17 21.42 5.68 20.90
C ALA A 17 20.91 4.84 19.71
N ALA A 18 20.86 3.51 19.83
CA ALA A 18 20.29 2.60 18.83
C ALA A 18 18.79 2.35 19.01
N ILE A 19 18.20 2.70 20.17
CA ILE A 19 16.78 2.49 20.48
C ILE A 19 15.79 3.38 19.68
N PRO A 20 16.12 4.61 19.21
CA PRO A 20 15.16 5.39 18.42
C PRO A 20 15.08 4.96 16.95
N LEU A 21 15.87 3.95 16.52
CA LEU A 21 15.78 3.36 15.18
C LEU A 21 14.82 2.18 15.12
N CYS A 22 13.92 2.02 16.09
CA CYS A 22 12.75 1.16 15.96
C CYS A 22 11.83 1.71 14.86
N VAL A 23 12.26 1.50 13.62
CA VAL A 23 11.54 0.96 12.46
C VAL A 23 10.02 1.11 12.59
N SER A 24 9.51 2.33 12.47
CA SER A 24 8.25 2.47 11.76
C SER A 24 8.62 2.19 10.31
N ALA A 25 8.16 1.06 9.78
CA ALA A 25 8.23 0.81 8.35
C ALA A 25 7.55 2.01 7.68
N ALA A 26 8.26 2.68 6.78
CA ALA A 26 7.68 3.85 6.15
C ALA A 26 6.39 3.43 5.41
N PRO A 27 5.38 4.32 5.34
CA PRO A 27 4.11 3.98 4.72
C PRO A 27 4.31 3.44 3.30
N VAL A 28 3.60 2.36 2.99
CA VAL A 28 3.51 1.81 1.64
C VAL A 28 2.33 2.47 0.96
N THR A 29 2.53 2.93 -0.28
CA THR A 29 1.47 3.45 -1.14
C THR A 29 1.34 2.57 -2.38
N ILE A 30 0.13 2.07 -2.61
CA ILE A 30 -0.24 1.27 -3.77
C ILE A 30 -1.22 2.08 -4.59
N THR A 31 -0.95 2.24 -5.88
CA THR A 31 -1.85 2.89 -6.85
C THR A 31 -2.13 1.92 -7.98
N THR A 32 -3.41 1.61 -8.20
CA THR A 32 -3.87 0.84 -9.34
C THR A 32 -4.71 1.74 -10.22
N THR A 33 -4.44 1.74 -11.52
CA THR A 33 -5.26 2.45 -12.51
C THR A 33 -5.69 1.47 -13.58
N VAL A 34 -6.98 1.48 -13.90
CA VAL A 34 -7.57 0.68 -14.98
C VAL A 34 -8.39 1.61 -15.86
N SER A 35 -8.27 1.47 -17.17
CA SER A 35 -9.09 2.21 -18.13
C SER A 35 -9.56 1.34 -19.28
N GLY A 36 -10.70 1.69 -19.85
CA GLY A 36 -11.38 0.96 -20.90
C GLY A 36 -12.63 1.70 -21.37
N ALA A 37 -13.66 0.95 -21.77
CA ALA A 37 -14.97 1.49 -22.10
C ALA A 37 -16.06 0.75 -21.34
N VAL A 38 -16.95 1.48 -20.67
CA VAL A 38 -18.14 0.91 -20.03
C VAL A 38 -19.15 0.65 -21.13
N ARG A 39 -19.60 -0.60 -21.26
CA ARG A 39 -20.63 -0.97 -22.25
C ARG A 39 -22.01 -0.73 -21.66
N THR A 40 -23.00 -0.55 -22.53
CA THR A 40 -24.42 -0.33 -22.19
C THR A 40 -25.06 -1.49 -21.40
N TRP A 41 -24.41 -2.63 -21.19
CA TRP A 41 -24.92 -3.70 -20.33
C TRP A 41 -24.06 -3.94 -19.09
N ASP A 42 -22.92 -3.25 -18.99
CA ASP A 42 -22.01 -3.34 -17.84
C ASP A 42 -22.35 -2.29 -16.76
N HIS A 43 -23.36 -1.44 -16.98
CA HIS A 43 -23.76 -0.44 -16.01
C HIS A 43 -24.72 -1.01 -14.96
N ASP A 44 -24.41 -0.73 -13.71
CA ASP A 44 -25.38 -0.89 -12.62
C ASP A 44 -25.92 0.49 -12.27
N ALA A 45 -27.20 0.69 -12.58
CA ALA A 45 -27.94 1.91 -12.36
C ALA A 45 -27.84 2.40 -10.90
N ILE A 46 -27.84 1.48 -9.93
CA ILE A 46 -27.81 1.83 -8.51
C ILE A 46 -26.45 2.40 -8.13
N ILE A 47 -25.37 1.77 -8.59
CA ILE A 47 -24.01 2.26 -8.31
C ILE A 47 -23.76 3.58 -9.00
N LEU A 48 -24.15 3.73 -10.26
CA LEU A 48 -23.93 4.99 -10.97
C LEU A 48 -24.74 6.14 -10.36
N ASP A 49 -25.96 5.88 -9.91
CA ASP A 49 -26.76 6.87 -9.17
C ASP A 49 -26.10 7.24 -7.83
N GLU A 50 -25.65 6.26 -7.04
CA GLU A 50 -24.95 6.49 -5.76
C GLU A 50 -23.64 7.27 -5.95
N LEU A 51 -22.96 7.09 -7.09
CA LEU A 51 -21.76 7.84 -7.45
C LEU A 51 -22.07 9.23 -8.01
N GLY A 52 -23.34 9.57 -8.24
CA GLY A 52 -23.78 10.82 -8.89
C GLY A 52 -23.38 10.88 -10.36
N MET A 53 -23.30 9.73 -11.02
CA MET A 53 -22.78 9.52 -12.38
C MET A 53 -23.85 8.97 -13.32
N TRP A 54 -25.09 9.44 -13.18
CA TRP A 54 -26.18 9.06 -14.07
C TRP A 54 -26.11 9.80 -15.41
N GLN A 55 -26.07 9.06 -16.52
CA GLN A 55 -26.14 9.61 -17.88
C GLN A 55 -26.78 8.61 -18.86
N ASP A 56 -27.13 9.07 -20.05
CA ASP A 56 -27.60 8.18 -21.12
C ASP A 56 -26.50 7.17 -21.49
N PHE A 57 -26.83 5.88 -21.40
CA PHE A 57 -25.84 4.79 -21.44
C PHE A 57 -25.41 4.41 -22.86
N GLU A 58 -24.76 5.33 -23.55
CA GLU A 58 -23.90 4.97 -24.68
C GLU A 58 -22.61 4.31 -24.16
N THR A 59 -21.84 3.67 -25.06
CA THR A 59 -20.52 3.15 -24.70
C THR A 59 -19.58 4.33 -24.45
N LEU A 60 -19.09 4.47 -23.23
CA LEU A 60 -18.30 5.63 -22.81
C LEU A 60 -16.93 5.22 -22.26
N PRO A 61 -15.88 6.01 -22.52
CA PRO A 61 -14.56 5.73 -21.96
C PRO A 61 -14.61 5.86 -20.44
N TYR A 62 -13.84 5.04 -19.74
CA TYR A 62 -13.67 5.16 -18.30
C TYR A 62 -12.22 5.06 -17.88
N GLN A 63 -11.95 5.59 -16.68
CA GLN A 63 -10.72 5.40 -15.95
C GLN A 63 -11.01 5.35 -14.45
N MET A 64 -10.56 4.30 -13.76
CA MET A 64 -10.59 4.21 -12.31
C MET A 64 -9.17 4.15 -11.77
N THR A 65 -8.86 5.04 -10.83
CA THR A 65 -7.63 5.02 -10.04
C THR A 65 -8.00 4.79 -8.58
N VAL A 66 -7.44 3.72 -8.01
CA VAL A 66 -7.54 3.39 -6.60
C VAL A 66 -6.16 3.47 -5.98
N GLN A 67 -6.02 4.32 -4.97
CA GLN A 67 -4.81 4.47 -4.19
C GLN A 67 -5.06 4.11 -2.73
N SER A 68 -4.12 3.41 -2.11
CA SER A 68 -4.11 3.12 -0.68
C SER A 68 -2.73 3.41 -0.09
N THR A 69 -2.70 4.05 1.09
CA THR A 69 -1.47 4.34 1.83
C THR A 69 -1.60 3.85 3.28
N PHE A 70 -0.74 2.94 3.70
CA PHE A 70 -0.83 2.28 5.01
C PHE A 70 0.54 1.94 5.60
N ASP A 71 0.60 1.72 6.91
CA ASP A 71 1.77 1.17 7.59
C ASP A 71 1.76 -0.36 7.45
N PRO A 72 2.75 -0.97 6.75
CA PRO A 72 2.77 -2.40 6.54
C PRO A 72 3.02 -3.20 7.85
N ALA A 73 3.44 -2.55 8.93
CA ALA A 73 3.57 -3.18 10.25
C ALA A 73 2.22 -3.39 10.96
N VAL A 74 1.16 -2.71 10.50
CA VAL A 74 -0.19 -2.78 11.09
C VAL A 74 -1.07 -3.73 10.27
N ILE A 75 -0.75 -5.03 10.32
CA ILE A 75 -1.56 -6.07 9.68
C ILE A 75 -2.71 -6.43 10.62
N HIS A 76 -3.96 -6.38 10.13
CA HIS A 76 -5.13 -6.72 10.95
C HIS A 76 -5.56 -8.18 10.80
N GLY A 77 -5.35 -8.78 9.63
CA GLY A 77 -5.67 -10.18 9.41
C GLY A 77 -5.48 -10.64 7.97
N ILE A 78 -5.68 -11.95 7.77
CA ILE A 78 -5.84 -12.57 6.46
C ILE A 78 -7.34 -12.55 6.16
N SER A 79 -7.74 -11.95 5.04
CA SER A 79 -9.13 -11.96 4.58
C SER A 79 -9.48 -13.33 3.99
N ASP A 80 -10.77 -13.58 3.77
CA ASP A 80 -11.21 -14.73 2.99
C ASP A 80 -10.48 -14.75 1.63
N GLY A 81 -9.88 -15.90 1.27
CA GLY A 81 -9.17 -16.09 0.00
C GLY A 81 -7.71 -15.63 -0.05
N ASP A 82 -6.96 -15.71 1.04
CA ASP A 82 -5.51 -15.43 1.14
C ASP A 82 -5.09 -13.96 0.94
N GLY A 83 -6.05 -13.03 0.93
CA GLY A 83 -5.76 -11.60 0.89
C GLY A 83 -5.22 -11.08 2.23
N VAL A 84 -4.37 -10.05 2.20
CA VAL A 84 -3.90 -9.38 3.42
C VAL A 84 -4.69 -8.08 3.62
N ARG A 85 -5.31 -7.95 4.80
CA ARG A 85 -6.15 -6.80 5.16
C ARG A 85 -5.36 -5.79 6.01
N TYR A 86 -5.40 -4.53 5.58
CA TYR A 86 -4.83 -3.38 6.27
C TYR A 86 -5.93 -2.37 6.60
N ASP A 87 -6.17 -2.18 7.89
CA ASP A 87 -7.11 -1.19 8.39
C ASP A 87 -6.43 0.16 8.65
N ARG A 88 -7.24 1.21 8.82
CA ARG A 88 -6.77 2.61 9.00
C ARG A 88 -5.89 3.06 7.83
N THR A 89 -6.21 2.56 6.65
CA THR A 89 -5.54 2.89 5.40
C THR A 89 -6.11 4.18 4.85
N TYR A 90 -5.26 5.13 4.46
CA TYR A 90 -5.71 6.30 3.71
C TYR A 90 -6.00 5.86 2.27
N VAL A 91 -7.26 5.94 1.86
CA VAL A 91 -7.72 5.53 0.53
C VAL A 91 -8.15 6.73 -0.28
N SER A 92 -7.79 6.73 -1.57
CA SER A 92 -8.22 7.70 -2.56
C SER A 92 -8.76 6.95 -3.77
N VAL A 93 -9.98 7.28 -4.17
CA VAL A 93 -10.65 6.71 -5.34
C VAL A 93 -11.01 7.85 -6.28
N LEU A 94 -10.59 7.72 -7.53
CA LEU A 94 -10.97 8.59 -8.63
C LEU A 94 -11.57 7.71 -9.72
N PHE A 95 -12.82 7.94 -10.09
CA PHE A 95 -13.48 7.18 -11.14
C PHE A 95 -14.14 8.14 -12.12
N THR A 96 -13.68 8.10 -13.37
CA THR A 96 -14.18 8.94 -14.47
C THR A 96 -14.90 8.05 -15.47
N VAL A 97 -16.10 8.47 -15.91
CA VAL A 97 -16.87 7.83 -16.98
C VAL A 97 -17.40 8.92 -17.91
N GLY A 98 -16.93 8.95 -19.16
CA GLY A 98 -17.18 10.08 -20.05
C GLY A 98 -16.63 11.38 -19.45
N GLU A 99 -17.51 12.36 -19.23
CA GLU A 99 -17.16 13.65 -18.62
C GLU A 99 -17.37 13.69 -17.10
N MET A 100 -18.05 12.68 -16.52
CA MET A 100 -18.36 12.64 -15.10
C MET A 100 -17.20 12.07 -14.31
N THR A 101 -16.99 12.62 -13.12
CA THR A 101 -15.90 12.21 -12.22
C THR A 101 -16.41 12.09 -10.79
N TYR A 102 -16.30 10.88 -10.25
CA TYR A 102 -16.43 10.62 -8.82
C TYR A 102 -15.04 10.68 -8.17
N LYS A 103 -14.91 11.40 -7.06
CA LYS A 103 -13.68 11.45 -6.26
C LYS A 103 -13.99 11.28 -4.78
N LYS A 104 -13.24 10.42 -4.11
CA LYS A 104 -13.35 10.21 -2.66
C LYS A 104 -11.99 9.99 -2.02
N GLU A 105 -11.76 10.64 -0.88
CA GLU A 105 -10.59 10.43 -0.05
C GLU A 105 -11.04 10.22 1.41
N LYS A 106 -10.60 9.14 2.06
CA LYS A 106 -10.97 8.83 3.45
C LYS A 106 -10.03 7.80 4.07
N PHE A 107 -10.10 7.61 5.38
CA PHE A 107 -9.59 6.39 5.99
C PHE A 107 -10.58 5.25 5.84
N GLY A 108 -10.05 4.06 5.54
CA GLY A 108 -10.83 2.84 5.35
C GLY A 108 -9.98 1.59 5.51
N THR A 109 -10.37 0.55 4.81
CA THR A 109 -9.61 -0.70 4.72
C THR A 109 -9.08 -0.87 3.29
N THR A 110 -7.88 -1.43 3.16
CA THR A 110 -7.41 -2.01 1.90
C THR A 110 -7.16 -3.50 2.07
N THR A 111 -7.49 -4.27 1.04
CA THR A 111 -7.20 -5.70 0.96
C THR A 111 -6.42 -5.96 -0.31
N ILE A 112 -5.28 -6.64 -0.15
CA ILE A 112 -4.36 -6.94 -1.25
C ILE A 112 -4.27 -8.46 -1.40
N LEU A 113 -4.49 -8.93 -2.63
CA LEU A 113 -4.22 -10.30 -3.02
C LEU A 113 -3.25 -10.28 -4.19
N SER A 114 -2.18 -11.06 -4.11
CA SER A 114 -1.20 -11.20 -5.19
C SER A 114 -1.03 -12.67 -5.50
N THR A 115 -1.35 -13.06 -6.72
CA THR A 115 -1.11 -14.40 -7.24
C THR A 115 -0.10 -14.33 -8.40
N PRO A 116 0.40 -15.44 -8.95
CA PRO A 116 1.36 -15.40 -10.06
C PRO A 116 0.88 -14.62 -11.30
N THR A 117 -0.44 -14.50 -11.49
CA THR A 117 -1.06 -13.95 -12.71
C THR A 117 -1.93 -12.73 -12.47
N GLU A 118 -2.25 -12.39 -11.22
CA GLU A 118 -3.14 -11.26 -10.90
C GLU A 118 -2.71 -10.54 -9.62
N PHE A 119 -2.90 -9.22 -9.62
CA PHE A 119 -2.80 -8.38 -8.44
C PHE A 119 -4.16 -7.73 -8.19
N ARG A 120 -4.80 -8.09 -7.09
CA ARG A 120 -6.08 -7.50 -6.66
C ARG A 120 -5.84 -6.48 -5.58
N HIS A 121 -6.39 -5.30 -5.79
CA HIS A 121 -6.35 -4.19 -4.85
C HIS A 121 -7.78 -3.71 -4.61
N SER A 122 -8.27 -3.98 -3.40
CA SER A 122 -9.63 -3.64 -2.98
C SER A 122 -9.58 -2.60 -1.87
N VAL A 123 -10.46 -1.61 -1.93
CA VAL A 123 -10.61 -0.58 -0.88
C VAL A 123 -12.06 -0.46 -0.43
N GLU A 124 -12.24 -0.35 0.88
CA GLU A 124 -13.52 -0.07 1.54
C GLU A 124 -13.43 1.33 2.15
N ALA A 125 -13.86 2.34 1.39
CA ALA A 125 -13.84 3.75 1.84
C ALA A 125 -15.12 4.15 2.59
N LEU A 126 -16.22 3.45 2.32
CA LEU A 126 -17.53 3.66 2.93
C LEU A 126 -18.11 2.30 3.35
N PRO A 127 -18.93 2.25 4.42
CA PRO A 127 -19.54 1.01 4.88
C PRO A 127 -20.42 0.28 3.85
N TRP A 128 -20.96 1.03 2.88
CA TRP A 128 -21.90 0.56 1.86
C TRP A 128 -21.30 0.52 0.46
N LEU A 129 -20.03 0.88 0.28
CA LEU A 129 -19.42 0.99 -1.05
C LEU A 129 -17.94 0.60 -1.01
N SER A 130 -17.61 -0.47 -1.73
CA SER A 130 -16.23 -0.93 -1.94
C SER A 130 -15.85 -0.87 -3.41
N PHE A 131 -14.56 -0.64 -3.67
CA PHE A 131 -13.97 -0.63 -5.00
C PHE A 131 -12.91 -1.71 -5.09
N HIS A 132 -12.91 -2.45 -6.19
CA HIS A 132 -11.99 -3.53 -6.48
C HIS A 132 -11.32 -3.24 -7.81
N THR A 133 -10.02 -3.45 -7.86
CA THR A 133 -9.25 -3.37 -9.11
C THR A 133 -8.42 -4.63 -9.24
N TRP A 134 -8.40 -5.21 -10.45
CA TRP A 134 -7.59 -6.36 -10.81
C TRP A 134 -6.62 -5.95 -11.91
N PHE A 135 -5.33 -6.17 -11.68
CA PHE A 135 -4.29 -6.07 -12.70
C PHE A 135 -3.95 -7.48 -13.17
N ASN A 136 -4.21 -7.78 -14.45
CA ASN A 136 -3.92 -9.07 -15.05
C ASN A 136 -2.50 -9.06 -15.63
N ALA A 137 -1.65 -9.98 -15.18
CA ALA A 137 -0.22 -10.02 -15.49
C ALA A 137 0.17 -11.41 -16.02
N PRO A 138 -0.04 -11.71 -17.32
CA PRO A 138 0.20 -13.05 -17.85
C PRO A 138 1.67 -13.50 -17.85
N GLN A 139 2.65 -12.61 -17.61
CA GLN A 139 4.08 -12.92 -17.67
C GLN A 139 4.93 -12.35 -16.51
N GLY A 140 4.61 -12.70 -15.25
CA GLY A 140 5.47 -12.47 -14.05
C GLY A 140 5.70 -10.98 -13.66
N PRO A 141 6.23 -10.65 -12.46
CA PRO A 141 6.66 -11.42 -11.30
C PRO A 141 5.86 -10.99 -10.05
N LEU A 142 4.58 -11.33 -9.99
CA LEU A 142 3.80 -11.15 -8.76
C LEU A 142 4.15 -12.21 -7.69
N ASN A 143 4.99 -13.19 -8.06
CA ASN A 143 5.64 -14.12 -7.13
C ASN A 143 6.69 -13.39 -6.29
N GLY A 144 6.44 -13.23 -4.99
CA GLY A 144 7.39 -12.65 -4.03
C GLY A 144 6.72 -11.74 -3.02
N ASP A 145 7.50 -10.81 -2.46
CA ASP A 145 6.99 -9.76 -1.58
C ASP A 145 6.06 -8.83 -2.36
N TYR A 146 4.75 -8.97 -2.13
CA TYR A 146 3.70 -8.20 -2.81
C TYR A 146 3.73 -6.70 -2.48
N LEU A 147 4.53 -6.27 -1.50
CA LEU A 147 4.74 -4.85 -1.16
C LEU A 147 6.06 -4.30 -1.68
N ALA A 148 6.90 -5.12 -2.33
CA ALA A 148 8.17 -4.64 -2.84
C ALA A 148 7.94 -3.57 -3.93
N PRO A 149 8.72 -2.45 -3.90
CA PRO A 149 8.57 -1.36 -4.86
C PRO A 149 8.61 -1.84 -6.31
N ARG A 150 7.60 -1.46 -7.09
CA ARG A 150 7.48 -1.83 -8.51
C ARG A 150 6.50 -0.93 -9.24
N GLN A 151 6.66 -0.87 -10.56
CA GLN A 151 5.70 -0.26 -11.46
C GLN A 151 5.48 -1.22 -12.62
N LEU A 152 4.25 -1.70 -12.76
CA LEU A 152 3.84 -2.63 -13.80
C LEU A 152 2.74 -1.98 -14.63
N SER A 153 2.75 -2.25 -15.92
CA SER A 153 1.74 -1.82 -16.87
C SER A 153 1.42 -2.96 -17.83
N HIS A 154 0.16 -3.15 -18.15
CA HIS A 154 -0.29 -4.14 -19.10
C HIS A 154 -1.36 -3.54 -20.02
N SER A 155 -1.36 -3.98 -21.28
CA SER A 155 -2.40 -3.64 -22.24
C SER A 155 -2.73 -4.86 -23.09
N SER A 156 -4.01 -5.16 -23.17
CA SER A 156 -4.62 -6.29 -23.86
C SER A 156 -6.13 -6.06 -23.91
N GLU A 157 -6.92 -6.98 -24.45
CA GLU A 157 -8.39 -6.86 -24.41
C GLU A 157 -8.95 -6.99 -22.97
N GLU A 158 -8.18 -7.60 -22.07
CA GLU A 158 -8.55 -7.83 -20.66
C GLU A 158 -7.34 -7.55 -19.75
N ALA A 159 -6.78 -6.34 -19.86
CA ALA A 159 -5.59 -5.95 -19.12
C ALA A 159 -5.82 -5.81 -17.61
N GLY A 160 -7.07 -5.56 -17.25
CA GLY A 160 -7.51 -5.50 -15.86
C GLY A 160 -9.02 -5.47 -15.79
N VAL A 161 -9.54 -5.39 -14.58
CA VAL A 161 -10.97 -5.29 -14.31
C VAL A 161 -11.17 -4.31 -13.17
N ILE A 162 -12.25 -3.55 -13.25
CA ILE A 162 -12.75 -2.79 -12.11
C ILE A 162 -14.05 -3.39 -11.65
N SER A 163 -14.28 -3.32 -10.35
CA SER A 163 -15.59 -3.57 -9.79
C SER A 163 -15.90 -2.56 -8.70
N ALA A 164 -17.14 -2.10 -8.64
CA ALA A 164 -17.69 -1.40 -7.49
C ALA A 164 -18.83 -2.25 -6.94
N ARG A 165 -18.88 -2.39 -5.62
CA ARG A 165 -19.92 -3.13 -4.92
C ARG A 165 -20.65 -2.16 -3.99
N TYR A 166 -21.96 -2.12 -4.14
CA TYR A 166 -22.85 -1.42 -3.23
C TYR A 166 -23.60 -2.42 -2.35
N ASP A 167 -23.54 -2.21 -1.04
CA ASP A 167 -24.32 -2.96 -0.05
C ASP A 167 -25.24 -1.99 0.70
N SER A 168 -26.55 -2.09 0.46
CA SER A 168 -27.55 -1.28 1.15
C SER A 168 -27.51 -1.51 2.66
N MET A 169 -27.41 -0.41 3.41
CA MET A 169 -27.47 -0.43 4.88
C MET A 169 -28.89 -0.26 5.42
N ALA A 170 -29.90 -0.17 4.54
CA ALA A 170 -31.29 -0.03 4.94
C ALA A 170 -31.80 -1.31 5.61
N PRO A 171 -32.31 -1.27 6.85
CA PRO A 171 -32.74 -2.47 7.58
C PRO A 171 -33.92 -3.19 6.91
N GLU A 172 -34.75 -2.45 6.16
CA GLU A 172 -35.91 -2.98 5.45
C GLU A 172 -35.55 -3.70 4.13
N HIS A 173 -34.42 -3.36 3.52
CA HIS A 173 -34.03 -3.85 2.19
C HIS A 173 -32.53 -4.07 2.07
N HIS A 174 -32.13 -5.34 2.09
CA HIS A 174 -30.77 -5.76 1.76
C HIS A 174 -30.61 -5.88 0.24
N ILE A 175 -30.18 -4.78 -0.39
CA ILE A 175 -29.83 -4.72 -1.81
C ILE A 175 -28.32 -4.83 -1.93
N VAL A 176 -27.85 -5.76 -2.75
CA VAL A 176 -26.44 -5.84 -3.16
C VAL A 176 -26.40 -5.63 -4.66
N SER A 177 -25.53 -4.73 -5.09
CA SER A 177 -25.40 -4.30 -6.48
C SER A 177 -23.92 -4.30 -6.86
N TRP A 178 -23.63 -4.61 -8.13
CA TRP A 178 -22.28 -4.80 -8.63
C TRP A 178 -22.13 -4.16 -10.00
N LEU A 179 -21.19 -3.23 -10.11
CA LEU A 179 -20.68 -2.72 -11.38
C LEU A 179 -19.39 -3.47 -11.66
N THR A 180 -19.25 -4.13 -12.80
CA THR A 180 -18.01 -4.79 -13.20
C THR A 180 -17.73 -4.56 -14.67
N THR A 181 -16.52 -4.10 -15.01
CA THR A 181 -16.14 -3.90 -16.41
C THR A 181 -14.64 -4.16 -16.61
N SER A 182 -14.28 -4.70 -17.78
CA SER A 182 -12.88 -4.97 -18.14
C SER A 182 -12.20 -3.70 -18.67
N GLY A 183 -10.89 -3.63 -18.46
CA GLY A 183 -10.04 -2.54 -18.92
C GLY A 183 -9.09 -3.03 -20.00
N THR A 184 -8.84 -2.18 -21.00
CA THR A 184 -7.87 -2.46 -22.07
C THR A 184 -6.44 -2.06 -21.68
N THR A 185 -6.32 -1.28 -20.61
CA THR A 185 -5.06 -0.88 -19.99
C THR A 185 -5.18 -0.97 -18.48
N SER A 186 -4.14 -1.48 -17.83
CA SER A 186 -4.05 -1.52 -16.37
C SER A 186 -2.63 -1.19 -15.94
N THR A 187 -2.47 -0.51 -14.82
CA THR A 187 -1.17 -0.22 -14.20
C THR A 187 -1.26 -0.42 -12.71
N VAL A 188 -0.21 -0.96 -12.11
CA VAL A 188 -0.03 -0.99 -10.66
C VAL A 188 1.33 -0.39 -10.30
N SER A 189 1.33 0.54 -9.35
CA SER A 189 2.52 1.16 -8.79
C SER A 189 2.54 0.94 -7.28
N ILE A 190 3.61 0.35 -6.79
CA ILE A 190 3.86 0.13 -5.37
C ILE A 190 5.08 0.96 -5.03
N THR A 191 4.89 1.91 -4.13
CA THR A 191 5.95 2.74 -3.58
C THR A 191 6.04 2.43 -2.10
N SER A 192 7.21 1.98 -1.67
CA SER A 192 7.52 1.74 -0.27
C SER A 192 8.82 2.47 0.01
N ALA A 193 8.86 3.27 1.06
CA ALA A 193 10.10 3.84 1.55
C ALA A 193 10.84 2.76 2.36
N VAL A 194 11.24 1.69 1.68
CA VAL A 194 12.22 0.75 2.22
C VAL A 194 13.54 1.52 2.30
N PRO A 195 14.15 1.69 3.49
CA PRO A 195 15.50 2.24 3.56
C PRO A 195 16.38 1.32 2.72
N GLU A 196 16.99 1.88 1.67
CA GLU A 196 17.83 1.08 0.78
C GLU A 196 18.86 0.31 1.63
N PRO A 197 19.20 -0.95 1.30
CA PRO A 197 20.20 -1.71 2.05
C PRO A 197 21.50 -0.93 2.27
N GLY A 198 21.85 -0.03 1.34
CA GLY A 198 22.97 0.90 1.45
C GLY A 198 22.86 1.87 2.63
N GLN A 199 21.67 2.32 3.01
CA GLN A 199 21.46 3.21 4.16
C GLN A 199 21.77 2.50 5.49
N TRP A 200 21.37 1.23 5.62
CA TRP A 200 21.73 0.40 6.76
C TRP A 200 23.23 0.09 6.80
N ALA A 201 23.82 -0.21 5.64
CA ALA A 201 25.27 -0.40 5.53
C ALA A 201 26.04 0.86 5.92
N MET A 202 25.61 2.05 5.45
CA MET A 202 26.24 3.33 5.80
C MET A 202 26.07 3.67 7.28
N LEU A 203 24.90 3.40 7.86
CA LEU A 203 24.69 3.52 9.31
C LEU A 203 25.63 2.60 10.08
N GLY A 204 25.74 1.33 9.66
CA GLY A 204 26.66 0.35 10.24
C GLY A 204 28.12 0.81 10.18
N VAL A 205 28.56 1.30 9.02
CA VAL A 205 29.91 1.86 8.84
C VAL A 205 30.12 3.09 9.73
N GLY A 206 29.13 4.00 9.80
CA GLY A 206 29.18 5.17 10.68
C GLY A 206 29.34 4.80 12.15
N LEU A 207 28.56 3.83 12.63
CA LEU A 207 28.65 3.31 13.99
C LEU A 207 30.02 2.66 14.28
N LEU A 208 30.56 1.91 13.31
CA LEU A 208 31.90 1.33 13.43
C LEU A 208 32.99 2.41 13.52
N MET A 209 32.91 3.47 12.72
CA MET A 209 33.86 4.59 12.77
C MET A 209 33.80 5.34 14.10
N VAL A 210 32.60 5.68 14.58
CA VAL A 210 32.41 6.34 15.88
C VAL A 210 32.98 5.48 17.02
N SER A 211 32.74 4.17 16.98
CA SER A 211 33.28 3.21 17.95
C SER A 211 34.80 3.16 17.94
N ALA A 212 35.43 3.22 16.76
CA ALA A 212 36.89 3.24 16.62
C ALA A 212 37.51 4.52 17.20
N VAL A 213 36.91 5.69 16.93
CA VAL A 213 37.37 6.98 17.46
C VAL A 213 37.21 7.04 18.98
N ALA A 214 36.08 6.60 19.52
CA ALA A 214 35.84 6.54 20.96
C ALA A 214 36.86 5.65 21.70
N ARG A 215 37.22 4.49 21.12
CA ARG A 215 38.29 3.62 21.65
C ARG A 215 39.66 4.29 21.65
N ARG A 216 39.96 5.17 20.68
CA ARG A 216 41.25 5.87 20.61
C ARG A 216 41.35 6.97 21.67
N ALA A 217 40.27 7.73 21.89
CA ALA A 217 40.24 8.82 22.86
C ALA A 217 40.45 8.35 24.32
N THR A 218 39.90 7.18 24.67
CA THR A 218 40.02 6.61 26.02
C THR A 218 41.43 6.10 26.36
N ARG A 219 42.24 5.75 25.36
CA ARG A 219 43.64 5.32 25.57
C ARG A 219 44.59 6.49 25.84
N GLY A 220 44.27 7.70 25.40
CA GLY A 220 45.12 8.90 25.56
C GLY A 220 45.10 9.53 26.95
N HIS A 221 44.06 9.28 27.76
CA HIS A 221 43.87 9.92 29.08
C HIS A 221 44.51 9.17 30.26
N GLY A 222 45.23 8.05 30.01
CA GLY A 222 45.81 7.21 31.06
C GLY A 222 47.27 7.48 31.42
N SER A 223 47.96 8.42 30.76
CA SER A 223 49.41 8.57 30.85
C SER A 223 49.85 9.97 31.30
N VAL A 224 49.33 10.46 32.42
CA VAL A 224 49.99 11.53 33.20
C VAL A 224 49.84 11.21 34.67
N ARG A 225 50.77 10.42 35.21
CA ARG A 225 51.12 10.45 36.63
C ARG A 225 52.63 10.46 36.76
N ALA A 226 53.13 11.64 37.13
CA ALA A 226 54.34 11.81 37.92
C ALA A 226 54.06 11.40 39.38
#